data_AF-A0A964RRJ2-F1
#
_entry.id   AF-A0A964RRJ2-F1
#
_cell.length_a   1.000
_cell.length_b   1.000
_cell.length_c   1.000
_cell.angle_alpha   90.00
_cell.angle_beta   90.00
_cell.angle_gamma   90.00
#
_symmetry.space_group_name_H-M   'P 1'
#
loop_
_entity.id
_entity.type
_entity.pdbx_description
1 polymer ?
#
loop_
_entity_poly.entity_id
_entity_poly.type
_entity_poly.pdbx_seq_one_letter_code
_entity_poly.pdbx_strand_id
1 'polypeptide(L)' 'MDDKKIDDMFFKLYGYDLLPNEYKEIARKTSAYAGFRLYIKIQEKFKNKMRWILGALTK' A
#
# COMPACT_ATOMS: atom_id res chain seq x y z
N MET A 1 1.97 -2.09 -6.97
CA MET A 1 0.64 -1.47 -6.89
C MET A 1 0.80 0.02 -7.16
N ASP A 2 -0.19 0.67 -7.78
CA ASP A 2 -0.14 2.13 -8.01
C ASP A 2 -0.39 2.91 -6.69
N ASP A 3 0.16 4.11 -6.57
CA ASP A 3 0.06 4.91 -5.33
C ASP A 3 -1.41 5.29 -5.02
N LYS A 4 -2.26 5.45 -6.04
CA LYS A 4 -3.69 5.73 -5.86
C LYS A 4 -4.42 4.60 -5.14
N LYS A 5 -4.14 3.34 -5.45
CA LYS A 5 -4.71 2.19 -4.75
C LYS A 5 -4.24 2.11 -3.30
N ILE A 6 -2.98 2.46 -3.03
CA ILE A 6 -2.45 2.50 -1.66
C ILE A 6 -3.19 3.58 -0.85
N ASP A 7 -3.41 4.76 -1.44
CA ASP A 7 -4.22 5.83 -0.85
C ASP A 7 -5.64 5.37 -0.54
N ASP A 8 -6.34 4.82 -1.54
CA ASP A 8 -7.72 4.37 -1.39
C ASP A 8 -7.85 3.29 -0.30
N MET A 9 -6.89 2.36 -0.23
CA MET A 9 -6.83 1.36 0.84
C MET A 9 -6.62 1.99 2.21
N PHE A 10 -5.69 2.93 2.32
CA PHE A 10 -5.41 3.63 3.57
C PHE A 10 -6.64 4.39 4.05
N PHE A 11 -7.26 5.21 3.20
CA PHE A 11 -8.43 6.00 3.60
C PHE A 11 -9.64 5.12 3.92
N LYS A 12 -9.87 4.06 3.16
CA LYS A 12 -10.95 3.11 3.45
C LYS A 12 -10.74 2.39 4.78
N LEU A 13 -9.50 2.00 5.12
CA LEU A 13 -9.18 1.31 6.36
C LEU A 13 -9.53 2.13 7.61
N TYR A 14 -9.38 3.45 7.52
CA TYR A 14 -9.66 4.37 8.62
C TYR A 14 -11.03 5.06 8.53
N GLY A 15 -11.89 4.70 7.57
CA GLY A 15 -13.21 5.33 7.39
C GLY A 15 -13.14 6.80 6.91
N TYR A 16 -12.07 7.14 6.19
CA TYR A 16 -11.74 8.49 5.72
C TYR A 16 -11.91 8.65 4.21
N ASP A 17 -12.60 7.71 3.57
CA ASP A 17 -12.88 7.68 2.13
C ASP A 17 -13.67 8.91 1.66
N LEU A 18 -14.56 9.45 2.50
CA LEU A 18 -15.35 10.64 2.20
C LEU A 18 -14.68 11.97 2.62
N LEU A 19 -13.48 11.95 3.19
CA LEU A 19 -12.80 13.18 3.58
C LEU A 19 -12.49 14.05 2.35
N PRO A 20 -12.63 15.39 2.48
CA PRO A 20 -12.15 16.33 1.48
C PRO A 20 -10.65 16.15 1.18
N ASN A 21 -10.24 16.50 -0.04
CA ASN A 21 -8.88 16.25 -0.52
C ASN A 21 -7.80 16.93 0.33
N GLU A 22 -8.07 18.12 0.88
CA GLU A 22 -7.14 18.85 1.76
C GLU A 22 -6.75 18.02 3.01
N TYR A 23 -7.71 17.33 3.63
CA TYR A 23 -7.46 16.49 4.80
C TYR A 23 -6.72 15.20 4.42
N LYS A 24 -7.02 14.66 3.23
CA LYS A 24 -6.28 13.52 2.67
C LYS A 24 -4.82 13.86 2.40
N GLU A 25 -4.53 15.08 1.92
CA GLU A 25 -3.16 15.56 1.74
C GLU A 25 -2.39 15.67 3.05
N ILE A 26 -3.04 16.14 4.12
CA ILE A 26 -2.44 16.17 5.46
C ILE A 26 -2.15 14.75 5.94
N ALA A 27 -3.10 13.83 5.80
CA ALA A 27 -2.95 12.43 6.20
C ALA A 27 -1.77 11.74 5.48
N ARG A 28 -1.52 12.04 4.20
CA ARG A 28 -0.37 11.54 3.44
C ARG A 28 0.99 11.97 3.99
N LYS A 29 1.05 13.08 4.74
CA LYS A 29 2.29 13.57 5.37
C LYS A 29 2.57 12.90 6.71
N THR A 30 1.65 12.10 7.23
CA THR A 30 1.79 11.45 8.54
C THR A 30 2.72 10.24 8.48
N SER A 31 3.37 9.94 9.61
CA SER A 31 4.18 8.73 9.77
C SER A 31 3.35 7.45 9.61
N ALA A 32 2.06 7.48 9.97
CA ALA A 32 1.14 6.36 9.79
C ALA A 32 0.97 5.99 8.31
N TYR A 33 0.74 6.97 7.44
CA TYR A 33 0.66 6.73 6.00
C TYR A 33 2.00 6.22 5.43
N ALA A 34 3.13 6.82 5.86
CA ALA A 34 4.46 6.36 5.44
C ALA A 34 4.73 4.90 5.82
N GLY A 35 4.39 4.50 7.05
CA GLY A 35 4.50 3.13 7.54
C GLY A 35 3.60 2.16 6.77
N PHE A 36 2.35 2.55 6.53
CA PHE A 36 1.40 1.76 5.73
C PHE A 36 1.92 1.51 4.31
N ARG A 37 2.39 2.57 3.63
CA ARG A 37 2.98 2.48 2.29
C ARG A 37 4.23 1.59 2.27
N LEU A 38 5.09 1.67 3.28
CA LEU A 38 6.26 0.82 3.40
C LEU A 38 5.86 -0.66 3.57
N TYR A 39 4.88 -0.96 4.43
CA TYR A 39 4.36 -2.31 4.63
C TYR A 39 3.84 -2.93 3.32
N ILE A 40 3.01 -2.20 2.55
CA ILE A 40 2.49 -2.69 1.27
C ILE A 40 3.64 -3.00 0.30
N LYS A 41 4.63 -2.11 0.16
CA LYS A 41 5.79 -2.34 -0.71
C LYS A 41 6.60 -3.57 -0.31
N ILE A 42 6.78 -3.81 0.98
CA ILE A 42 7.45 -5.00 1.50
C ILE A 42 6.65 -6.25 1.10
N GLN A 43 5.34 -6.27 1.35
CA GLN A 43 4.47 -7.39 0.99
C GLN A 43 4.50 -7.71 -0.51
N GLU A 44 4.48 -6.68 -1.38
CA GLU A 44 4.59 -6.88 -2.82
C GLU A 44 5.93 -7.50 -3.22
N LYS A 45 7.03 -7.03 -2.62
CA LYS A 45 8.37 -7.59 -2.88
C LYS A 45 8.46 -9.05 -2.45
N PHE A 46 7.90 -9.40 -1.29
CA PHE A 46 7.86 -10.78 -0.81
C PHE A 46 7.00 -11.68 -1.72
N LYS A 47 5.80 -11.24 -2.11
CA LYS A 47 4.95 -11.98 -3.05
C LYS A 47 5.64 -12.26 -4.38
N ASN A 48 6.32 -11.25 -4.94
CA ASN A 48 7.07 -11.42 -6.19
C ASN A 48 8.25 -12.38 -6.04
N LYS A 49 8.98 -12.31 -4.91
CA LYS A 49 10.07 -13.25 -4.61
C LYS A 49 9.56 -14.70 -4.53
N MET A 50 8.46 -14.92 -3.81
CA MET A 50 7.84 -16.25 -3.72
C MET A 50 7.35 -16.77 -5.07
N ARG A 51 6.73 -15.91 -5.88
CA ARG A 51 6.30 -16.26 -7.23
C ARG A 51 7.48 -16.69 -8.11
N TRP A 52 8.61 -15.99 -8.03
CA TRP A 52 9.82 -16.35 -8.78
C TRP A 52 10.39 -17.69 -8.33
N ILE A 53 10.50 -17.93 -7.02
CA ILE A 53 10.97 -19.22 -6.47
C ILE A 53 10.07 -20.38 -6.95
N LEU A 54 8.75 -20.23 -6.86
CA LEU A 54 7.81 -21.26 -7.31
C LEU A 54 7.89 -21.50 -8.83
N GLY A 55 8.07 -20.44 -9.62
CA GLY A 55 8.26 -20.56 -11.07
C GLY A 55 9.59 -21.20 -11.47
N ALA A 56 10.62 -21.09 -10.64
CA ALA A 56 11.90 -21.77 -10.85
C ALA A 56 11.84 -23.26 -10.46
N LEU A 57 11.00 -23.63 -9.49
CA LEU A 57 10.81 -25.03 -9.04
C LEU A 57 9.86 -25.84 -9.94
N THR A 58 9.09 -25.18 -10.80
CA THR A 58 8.11 -25.81 -11.70
C THR A 58 8.58 -25.89 -13.17
N LYS A 59 9.82 -25.50 -13.45
CA LYS A 59 10.52 -25.68 -14.74
C LYS A 59 11.60 -26.75 -14.60
#